data_AF-A0AA44GAH7-F1
#
_entry.id   AF-A0AA44GAH7-F1
#
_cell.length_a   1.000
_cell.length_b   1.000
_cell.length_c   1.000
_cell.angle_alpha   90.00
_cell.angle_beta   90.00
_cell.angle_gamma   90.00
#
_symmetry.space_group_name_H-M   'P 1'
#
loop_
_entity.id
_entity.type
_entity.pdbx_description
1 polymer ?
#
loop_
_entity_poly.entity_id
_entity_poly.type
_entity_poly.pdbx_seq_one_letter_code
_entity_poly.pdbx_strand_id
1 'polypeptide(L)'
;MTNKLLDVKDLRVEFTTQDGIVTAVNDLNFSLQPGETLGIVGESGSGKSQTVFAIMGLLAKNGIISGSAKFEGREILNLPEKELNKVRAEQIAMIFQDPMTSLNPYMKVSDQLMEVLMLHKGMGRKQAFEESVRMLEAVKIPEARKRITMYPHEFSGGMRQRVMIAMALLCRPKLLIADEPTTALDVTVQAQIMDLLNELKSEFDTSIIMITHDLGVVAGSCDKVLVMYAGRTMEYGSVDDIFYQPSHPYAEGLLKAIPRLDTEGDVLPTIPGNPPNLLKLPPGCPYQERCHRVTDRCMSEAPILTPFGTDRQRACFSDHEAWKR
;
A
#
# COMPACT_ATOMS: atom_id res chain seq x y z
N MET A 1 -16.62 17.05 13.51
CA MET A 1 -16.69 15.77 12.78
C MET A 1 -15.40 15.67 12.00
N THR A 2 -14.51 14.76 12.37
CA THR A 2 -13.24 14.54 11.65
C THR A 2 -13.57 14.04 10.24
N ASN A 3 -13.27 14.86 9.23
CA ASN A 3 -13.58 14.55 7.85
C ASN A 3 -12.49 13.60 7.32
N LYS A 4 -12.80 12.30 7.26
CA LYS A 4 -11.88 11.28 6.74
C LYS A 4 -11.57 11.57 5.27
N LEU A 5 -10.31 11.44 4.86
CA LEU A 5 -9.93 11.56 3.46
C LEU A 5 -10.42 10.34 2.66
N LEU A 6 -10.22 9.14 3.21
CA LEU A 6 -10.72 7.89 2.64
C LEU A 6 -11.38 7.05 3.74
N ASP A 7 -12.57 6.51 3.47
CA ASP A 7 -13.30 5.59 4.35
C ASP A 7 -13.70 4.36 3.53
N VAL A 8 -13.11 3.21 3.86
CA VAL A 8 -13.34 1.93 3.19
C VAL A 8 -14.12 1.02 4.13
N LYS A 9 -15.25 0.50 3.64
CA LYS A 9 -16.13 -0.38 4.41
C LYS A 9 -16.51 -1.62 3.63
N ASP A 10 -16.37 -2.76 4.28
CA ASP A 10 -16.75 -4.08 3.78
C ASP A 10 -16.26 -4.32 2.33
N LEU A 11 -15.07 -3.82 2.01
CA LEU A 11 -14.49 -3.95 0.67
C LEU A 11 -14.21 -5.42 0.40
N ARG A 12 -14.85 -5.94 -0.63
CA ARG A 12 -14.70 -7.31 -1.08
C ARG A 12 -14.32 -7.34 -2.55
N VAL A 13 -13.29 -8.12 -2.85
CA VAL A 13 -12.75 -8.31 -4.20
C VAL A 13 -12.70 -9.79 -4.50
N GLU A 14 -13.44 -10.19 -5.52
CA GLU A 14 -13.59 -11.58 -5.94
C GLU A 14 -13.16 -11.73 -7.40
N PHE A 15 -12.51 -12.84 -7.74
CA PHE A 15 -12.12 -13.17 -9.11
C PHE A 15 -12.82 -14.43 -9.56
N THR A 16 -13.49 -14.37 -10.71
CA THR A 16 -13.98 -15.57 -11.39
C THR A 16 -12.81 -16.26 -12.11
N THR A 17 -12.50 -17.49 -11.72
CA THR A 17 -11.49 -18.34 -12.36
C THR A 17 -12.14 -19.62 -12.90
N GLN A 18 -11.38 -20.44 -13.63
CA GLN A 18 -11.88 -21.74 -14.11
C GLN A 18 -12.13 -22.73 -12.96
N ASP A 19 -11.39 -22.59 -11.86
CA ASP A 19 -11.46 -23.47 -10.69
C ASP A 19 -12.48 -23.01 -9.63
N GLY A 20 -13.09 -21.84 -9.82
CA GLY A 20 -14.10 -21.28 -8.92
C GLY A 20 -13.94 -19.78 -8.68
N ILE A 21 -14.56 -19.28 -7.61
CA ILE A 21 -14.45 -17.88 -7.21
C ILE A 21 -13.33 -17.77 -6.16
N VAL A 22 -12.38 -16.87 -6.40
CA VAL A 22 -11.31 -16.52 -5.46
C VAL A 22 -11.66 -15.22 -4.78
N THR A 23 -11.87 -15.22 -3.46
CA THR A 23 -11.99 -13.98 -2.68
C THR A 23 -10.59 -13.48 -2.30
N ALA A 24 -10.08 -12.48 -3.01
CA ALA A 24 -8.76 -11.90 -2.78
C ALA A 24 -8.75 -10.86 -1.64
N VAL A 25 -9.86 -10.15 -1.45
CA VAL A 25 -10.09 -9.23 -0.33
C VAL A 25 -11.47 -9.54 0.24
N ASN A 26 -11.56 -9.70 1.55
CA ASN A 26 -12.71 -10.25 2.24
C ASN A 26 -13.14 -9.29 3.36
N ASP A 27 -14.10 -8.44 3.02
CA ASP A 27 -14.79 -7.49 3.90
C ASP A 27 -13.82 -6.58 4.67
N LEU A 28 -12.90 -5.96 3.93
CA LEU A 28 -11.85 -5.10 4.47
C LEU A 28 -12.41 -3.74 4.90
N ASN A 29 -12.00 -3.29 6.08
CA ASN A 29 -12.47 -2.06 6.71
C ASN A 29 -11.28 -1.23 7.20
N PHE A 30 -11.18 0.05 6.78
CA PHE A 30 -10.20 1.00 7.30
C PHE A 30 -10.55 2.44 6.92
N SER A 31 -9.91 3.40 7.58
CA SER A 31 -10.00 4.81 7.19
C SER A 31 -8.65 5.50 7.24
N LEU A 32 -8.51 6.56 6.46
CA LEU A 32 -7.34 7.42 6.38
C LEU A 32 -7.75 8.88 6.63
N GLN A 33 -7.04 9.56 7.53
CA GLN A 33 -7.18 10.99 7.76
C GLN A 33 -6.30 11.80 6.79
N PRO A 34 -6.64 13.08 6.51
CA PRO A 34 -5.73 13.97 5.81
C PRO A 34 -4.38 14.07 6.52
N GLY A 35 -3.28 13.99 5.77
CA GLY A 35 -1.91 14.02 6.28
C GLY A 35 -1.46 12.74 7.00
N GLU A 36 -2.26 11.68 7.01
CA GLU A 36 -1.90 10.38 7.60
C GLU A 36 -1.20 9.48 6.58
N THR A 37 -0.28 8.63 7.05
CA THR A 37 0.29 7.53 6.30
C THR A 37 -0.22 6.20 6.87
N LEU A 38 -0.90 5.41 6.04
CA LEU A 38 -1.32 4.05 6.36
C LEU A 38 -0.43 3.02 5.67
N GLY A 39 0.23 2.16 6.44
CA GLY A 39 0.91 0.97 5.94
C GLY A 39 -0.07 -0.21 5.82
N ILE A 40 -0.12 -0.87 4.67
CA ILE A 40 -0.82 -2.14 4.45
C ILE A 40 0.24 -3.21 4.25
N VAL A 41 0.30 -4.16 5.19
CA VAL A 41 1.39 -5.14 5.28
C VAL A 41 0.89 -6.57 5.28
N GLY A 42 1.75 -7.51 4.91
CA GLY A 42 1.44 -8.94 4.90
C GLY A 42 2.25 -9.69 3.84
N GLU A 43 2.21 -11.02 3.89
CA GLU A 43 2.88 -11.90 2.92
C GLU A 43 2.34 -11.68 1.50
N SER A 44 3.09 -12.15 0.50
CA SER A 44 2.62 -12.15 -0.89
C SER A 44 1.29 -12.91 -1.02
N GLY A 45 0.39 -12.40 -1.86
CA GLY A 45 -0.95 -12.99 -2.04
C GLY A 45 -1.97 -12.68 -0.93
N SER A 46 -1.65 -11.84 0.06
CA SER A 46 -2.61 -11.51 1.13
C SER A 46 -3.72 -10.53 0.74
N GLY A 47 -3.72 -9.99 -0.49
CA GLY A 47 -4.78 -9.09 -1.00
C GLY A 47 -4.44 -7.59 -1.02
N LYS A 48 -3.21 -7.21 -0.65
CA LYS A 48 -2.77 -5.79 -0.53
C LYS A 48 -2.93 -4.99 -1.83
N SER A 49 -2.29 -5.42 -2.92
CA SER A 49 -2.39 -4.73 -4.22
C SER A 49 -3.81 -4.77 -4.78
N GLN A 50 -4.56 -5.87 -4.55
CA GLN A 50 -5.94 -5.98 -5.00
C GLN A 50 -6.88 -4.99 -4.29
N THR A 51 -6.56 -4.64 -3.03
CA THR A 51 -7.29 -3.60 -2.27
C THR A 51 -7.21 -2.25 -2.96
N VAL A 52 -6.00 -1.80 -3.31
CA VAL A 52 -5.83 -0.49 -3.94
C VAL A 52 -6.24 -0.48 -5.41
N PHE A 53 -6.04 -1.59 -6.13
CA PHE A 53 -6.54 -1.71 -7.50
C PHE A 53 -8.06 -1.66 -7.56
N ALA A 54 -8.76 -2.22 -6.58
CA ALA A 54 -10.21 -2.09 -6.48
C ALA A 54 -10.64 -0.63 -6.27
N ILE A 55 -9.99 0.09 -5.35
CA ILE A 55 -10.26 1.51 -5.08
C ILE A 55 -9.98 2.37 -6.33
N MET A 56 -8.92 2.04 -7.08
CA MET A 56 -8.51 2.77 -8.28
C MET A 56 -9.22 2.35 -9.57
N GLY A 57 -10.10 1.32 -9.51
CA GLY A 57 -10.76 0.76 -10.69
C GLY A 57 -9.80 0.17 -11.71
N LEU A 58 -8.72 -0.45 -11.24
CA LEU A 58 -7.64 -1.05 -12.05
C LEU A 58 -7.64 -2.58 -12.02
N LEU A 59 -8.69 -3.21 -11.48
CA LEU A 59 -8.79 -4.67 -11.47
C LEU A 59 -8.90 -5.27 -12.87
N ALA A 60 -8.48 -6.53 -12.98
CA ALA A 60 -8.71 -7.33 -14.17
C ALA A 60 -10.21 -7.51 -14.44
N LYS A 61 -10.57 -7.79 -15.70
CA LYS A 61 -11.97 -7.89 -16.17
C LYS A 61 -12.80 -8.96 -15.46
N ASN A 62 -12.16 -9.97 -14.89
CA ASN A 62 -12.81 -11.04 -14.13
C ASN A 62 -12.94 -10.72 -12.63
N GLY A 63 -12.54 -9.52 -12.20
CA GLY A 63 -12.68 -9.01 -10.84
C GLY A 63 -14.08 -8.43 -10.61
N ILE A 64 -14.68 -8.78 -9.48
CA ILE A 64 -15.96 -8.29 -9.00
C ILE A 64 -15.71 -7.58 -7.67
N ILE A 65 -16.21 -6.35 -7.56
CA ILE A 65 -15.99 -5.49 -6.40
C ILE A 65 -17.33 -5.19 -5.73
N SER A 66 -17.36 -5.36 -4.41
CA SER A 66 -18.48 -4.97 -3.54
C SER A 66 -17.98 -4.27 -2.27
N GLY A 67 -18.89 -3.69 -1.50
CA GLY A 67 -18.58 -2.82 -0.36
C GLY A 67 -18.66 -1.33 -0.71
N SER A 68 -17.84 -0.51 -0.05
CA SER A 68 -17.80 0.94 -0.22
C SER A 68 -16.39 1.49 -0.06
N ALA A 69 -16.02 2.46 -0.88
CA ALA A 69 -14.81 3.26 -0.73
C ALA A 69 -15.16 4.73 -0.97
N LYS A 70 -15.23 5.53 0.09
CA LYS A 70 -15.60 6.94 0.01
C LYS A 70 -14.37 7.83 0.14
N PHE A 71 -14.06 8.57 -0.91
CA PHE A 71 -13.01 9.58 -0.93
C PHE A 71 -13.62 10.97 -0.76
N GLU A 72 -13.24 11.70 0.29
CA GLU A 72 -13.84 12.99 0.69
C GLU A 72 -15.37 12.91 0.77
N GLY A 73 -15.90 11.78 1.26
CA GLY A 73 -17.33 11.51 1.38
C GLY A 73 -18.04 11.09 0.08
N ARG A 74 -17.38 11.15 -1.07
CA ARG A 74 -17.91 10.67 -2.37
C ARG A 74 -17.55 9.20 -2.57
N GLU A 75 -18.54 8.37 -2.88
CA GLU A 75 -18.31 6.99 -3.30
C GLU A 75 -17.50 6.95 -4.61
N ILE A 76 -16.38 6.23 -4.61
CA ILE A 76 -15.50 6.07 -5.77
C ILE A 76 -15.45 4.64 -6.31
N LEU A 77 -15.91 3.66 -5.54
CA LEU A 77 -15.99 2.27 -5.98
C LEU A 77 -16.94 2.15 -7.17
N ASN A 78 -16.55 1.40 -8.21
CA ASN A 78 -17.36 1.13 -9.40
C ASN A 78 -17.84 2.40 -10.15
N LEU A 79 -17.20 3.56 -9.95
CA LEU A 79 -17.50 4.75 -10.74
C LEU A 79 -17.28 4.48 -12.25
N PRO A 80 -18.11 5.07 -13.13
CA PRO A 80 -17.83 5.06 -14.55
C PRO A 80 -16.43 5.62 -14.83
N GLU A 81 -15.70 5.00 -15.76
CA GLU A 81 -14.29 5.29 -16.03
C GLU A 81 -14.01 6.79 -16.25
N LYS A 82 -14.92 7.49 -16.94
CA LYS A 82 -14.83 8.93 -17.18
C LYS A 82 -14.81 9.76 -15.90
N GLU A 83 -15.61 9.40 -14.90
CA GLU A 83 -15.65 10.07 -13.61
C GLU A 83 -14.45 9.68 -12.74
N LEU A 84 -14.08 8.39 -12.76
CA LEU A 84 -12.90 7.90 -12.04
C LEU A 84 -11.60 8.49 -12.61
N ASN A 85 -11.52 8.77 -13.90
CA ASN A 85 -10.37 9.45 -14.52
C ASN A 85 -10.15 10.85 -13.96
N LYS A 86 -11.21 11.57 -13.57
CA LYS A 86 -11.06 12.88 -12.90
C LYS A 86 -10.45 12.73 -11.51
N VAL A 87 -10.86 11.70 -10.78
CA VAL A 87 -10.30 11.37 -9.46
C VAL A 87 -8.81 10.99 -9.60
N ARG A 88 -8.48 10.12 -10.55
CA ARG A 88 -7.11 9.68 -10.85
C ARG A 88 -6.20 10.79 -11.37
N ALA A 89 -6.76 11.77 -12.08
CA ALA A 89 -6.00 12.87 -12.66
C ALA A 89 -5.52 13.88 -11.62
N GLU A 90 -6.31 14.15 -10.57
CA GLU A 90 -6.07 15.29 -9.68
C GLU A 90 -6.05 14.95 -8.19
N GLN A 91 -6.74 13.90 -7.77
CA GLN A 91 -7.02 13.68 -6.34
C GLN A 91 -6.24 12.49 -5.78
N ILE A 92 -6.13 11.41 -6.56
CA ILE A 92 -5.45 10.17 -6.14
C ILE A 92 -4.44 9.76 -7.21
N ALA A 93 -3.17 9.63 -6.83
CA ALA A 93 -2.12 9.11 -7.71
C ALA A 93 -1.59 7.77 -7.20
N MET A 94 -0.97 7.00 -8.10
CA MET A 94 -0.39 5.70 -7.77
C MET A 94 1.06 5.61 -8.25
N ILE A 95 1.92 5.08 -7.38
CA ILE A 95 3.26 4.60 -7.69
C ILE A 95 3.15 3.08 -7.77
N PHE A 96 3.45 2.52 -8.95
CA PHE A 96 3.40 1.08 -9.18
C PHE A 96 4.71 0.40 -8.76
N GLN A 97 4.65 -0.92 -8.56
CA GLN A 97 5.76 -1.74 -8.05
C GLN A 97 7.02 -1.72 -8.94
N ASP A 98 6.89 -1.55 -10.26
CA ASP A 98 8.04 -1.55 -11.18
C ASP A 98 8.11 -0.26 -12.03
N PRO A 99 9.11 0.62 -11.80
CA PRO A 99 9.33 1.81 -12.62
C PRO A 99 9.60 1.49 -14.10
N MET A 100 10.16 0.32 -14.43
CA MET A 100 10.46 -0.06 -15.82
C MET A 100 9.22 -0.31 -16.66
N THR A 101 8.15 -0.80 -16.03
CA THR A 101 6.86 -0.99 -16.71
C THR A 101 6.04 0.31 -16.74
N SER A 102 6.35 1.25 -15.86
CA SER A 102 5.59 2.50 -15.71
C SER A 102 6.07 3.62 -16.64
N LEU A 103 7.35 3.64 -17.01
CA LEU A 103 7.90 4.63 -17.95
C LEU A 103 8.02 4.03 -19.35
N ASN A 104 7.56 4.74 -20.37
CA ASN A 104 7.74 4.34 -21.76
C ASN A 104 9.21 4.51 -22.18
N PRO A 105 9.95 3.42 -22.49
CA PRO A 105 11.39 3.49 -22.77
C PRO A 105 11.72 4.18 -24.09
N TYR A 106 10.73 4.35 -24.98
CA TYR A 106 10.86 5.01 -26.28
C TYR A 106 10.53 6.51 -26.25
N MET A 107 10.07 7.02 -25.11
CA MET A 107 9.77 8.45 -24.91
C MET A 107 10.77 9.08 -23.97
N LYS A 108 11.07 10.37 -24.17
CA LYS A 108 11.88 11.12 -23.23
C LYS A 108 11.12 11.33 -21.92
N VAL A 109 11.87 11.49 -20.83
CA VAL A 109 11.29 11.81 -19.51
C VAL A 109 10.48 13.12 -19.57
N SER A 110 10.99 14.13 -20.28
CA SER A 110 10.29 15.41 -20.51
C SER A 110 8.92 15.23 -21.11
N ASP A 111 8.80 14.49 -22.21
CA ASP A 111 7.52 14.35 -22.92
C ASP A 111 6.48 13.66 -22.03
N GLN A 112 6.88 12.64 -21.26
CA GLN A 112 6.01 11.90 -20.33
C GLN A 112 5.53 12.78 -19.16
N LEU A 113 6.43 13.54 -18.53
CA LEU A 113 6.06 14.44 -17.42
C LEU A 113 5.20 15.62 -17.89
N MET A 114 5.56 16.21 -19.04
CA MET A 114 4.82 17.33 -19.60
C MET A 114 3.41 16.94 -20.03
N GLU A 115 3.22 15.74 -20.57
CA GLU A 115 1.91 15.24 -20.96
C GLU A 115 0.91 15.26 -19.81
N VAL A 116 1.31 14.82 -18.61
CA VAL A 116 0.46 14.84 -17.40
C VAL A 116 -0.03 16.26 -17.11
N LEU A 117 0.87 17.25 -17.07
CA LEU A 117 0.53 18.65 -16.79
C LEU A 117 -0.30 19.29 -17.90
N MET A 118 0.00 18.98 -19.16
CA MET A 118 -0.73 19.50 -20.30
C MET A 118 -2.15 18.94 -20.34
N LEU A 119 -2.31 17.64 -20.13
CA LEU A 119 -3.59 16.94 -20.19
C LEU A 119 -4.49 17.27 -18.99
N HIS A 120 -3.94 17.26 -17.79
CA HIS A 120 -4.74 17.34 -16.55
C HIS A 120 -4.78 18.75 -15.95
N LYS A 121 -3.81 19.61 -16.24
CA LYS A 121 -3.79 21.01 -15.74
C LYS A 121 -3.94 22.05 -16.85
N GLY A 122 -4.02 21.64 -18.12
CA GLY A 122 -4.15 22.55 -19.27
C GLY A 122 -2.95 23.48 -19.47
N MET A 123 -1.79 23.12 -18.92
CA MET A 123 -0.59 23.98 -18.99
C MET A 123 -0.05 24.08 -20.42
N GLY A 124 0.50 25.23 -20.77
CA GLY A 124 1.24 25.39 -22.02
C GLY A 124 2.59 24.65 -21.99
N ARG A 125 3.09 24.21 -23.15
CA ARG A 125 4.31 23.38 -23.27
C ARG A 125 5.52 23.93 -22.49
N LYS A 126 5.78 25.24 -22.58
CA LYS A 126 6.89 25.89 -21.87
C LYS A 126 6.71 25.83 -20.35
N GLN A 127 5.51 26.09 -19.86
CA GLN A 127 5.19 26.03 -18.43
C GLN A 127 5.28 24.60 -17.90
N ALA A 128 4.73 23.64 -18.65
CA ALA A 128 4.80 22.22 -18.30
C ALA A 128 6.24 21.72 -18.20
N PHE A 129 7.13 22.16 -19.11
CA PHE A 129 8.55 21.83 -19.04
C PHE A 129 9.20 22.37 -17.76
N GLU A 130 8.98 23.65 -17.45
CA GLU A 130 9.56 24.28 -16.24
C GLU A 130 9.07 23.62 -14.94
N GLU A 131 7.77 23.29 -14.85
CA GLU A 131 7.23 22.60 -13.69
C GLU A 131 7.71 21.14 -13.60
N SER A 132 7.88 20.46 -14.73
CA SER A 132 8.48 19.11 -14.77
C SER A 132 9.92 19.13 -14.25
N VAL A 133 10.71 20.15 -14.62
CA VAL A 133 12.07 20.31 -14.10
C VAL A 133 12.05 20.55 -12.59
N ARG A 134 11.18 21.43 -12.08
CA ARG A 134 11.05 21.68 -10.63
C ARG A 134 10.66 20.42 -9.87
N MET A 135 9.74 19.62 -10.41
CA MET A 135 9.34 18.37 -9.78
C MET A 135 10.50 17.37 -9.76
N LEU A 136 11.30 17.28 -10.84
CA LEU A 136 12.52 16.47 -10.85
C LEU A 136 13.57 16.96 -9.85
N GLU A 137 13.68 18.26 -9.62
CA GLU A 137 14.53 18.84 -8.57
C GLU A 137 14.01 18.48 -7.17
N ALA A 138 12.70 18.55 -6.93
CA ALA A 138 12.06 18.18 -5.67
C ALA A 138 12.29 16.70 -5.32
N VAL A 139 12.21 15.79 -6.30
CA VAL A 139 12.55 14.37 -6.10
C VAL A 139 14.06 14.09 -6.07
N LYS A 140 14.90 15.14 -6.02
CA LYS A 140 16.37 15.10 -5.94
C LYS A 140 17.03 14.37 -7.12
N ILE A 141 16.55 14.56 -8.36
CA ILE A 141 17.29 14.13 -9.56
C ILE A 141 18.50 15.05 -9.78
N PRO A 142 19.73 14.52 -9.81
CA PRO A 142 20.92 15.32 -10.06
C PRO A 142 20.87 15.97 -11.44
N GLU A 143 21.17 17.27 -11.52
CA GLU A 143 21.17 18.02 -12.78
C GLU A 143 19.86 17.86 -13.58
N ALA A 144 18.71 17.86 -12.88
CA ALA A 144 17.38 17.59 -13.43
C ALA A 144 17.13 18.25 -14.80
N ARG A 145 17.44 19.55 -14.95
CA ARG A 145 17.28 20.29 -16.20
C ARG A 145 18.07 19.72 -17.38
N LYS A 146 19.27 19.18 -17.15
CA LYS A 146 20.07 18.54 -18.20
C LYS A 146 19.57 17.13 -18.51
N ARG A 147 19.08 16.41 -17.49
CA ARG A 147 18.66 15.00 -17.61
C ARG A 147 17.23 14.80 -18.08
N ILE A 148 16.36 15.80 -17.97
CA ILE A 148 14.94 15.67 -18.36
C ILE A 148 14.74 15.30 -19.85
N THR A 149 15.73 15.57 -20.71
CA THR A 149 15.67 15.20 -22.14
C THR A 149 16.20 13.79 -22.44
N MET A 150 16.70 13.08 -21.44
CA MET A 150 17.14 11.69 -21.56
C MET A 150 15.93 10.74 -21.56
N TYR A 151 16.17 9.52 -22.00
CA TYR A 151 15.24 8.40 -21.96
C TYR A 151 15.33 7.65 -20.62
N PRO A 152 14.27 6.94 -20.20
CA PRO A 152 14.27 6.16 -18.97
C PRO A 152 15.45 5.19 -18.86
N HIS A 153 15.86 4.55 -19.96
CA HIS A 153 16.95 3.58 -19.94
C HIS A 153 18.33 4.19 -19.63
N GLU A 154 18.48 5.51 -19.71
CA GLU A 154 19.70 6.26 -19.35
C GLU A 154 19.78 6.60 -17.84
N PHE A 155 18.69 6.37 -17.08
CA PHE A 155 18.62 6.58 -15.63
C PHE A 155 19.01 5.31 -14.86
N SER A 156 19.55 5.46 -13.64
CA SER A 156 19.68 4.33 -12.71
C SER A 156 18.30 3.90 -12.16
N GLY A 157 18.20 2.71 -11.56
CA GLY A 157 16.93 2.23 -10.97
C GLY A 157 16.31 3.21 -9.98
N GLY A 158 17.09 3.72 -9.01
CA GLY A 158 16.64 4.73 -8.06
C GLY A 158 16.25 6.06 -8.72
N MET A 159 16.94 6.48 -9.79
CA MET A 159 16.55 7.68 -10.52
C MET A 159 15.24 7.46 -11.29
N ARG A 160 15.01 6.29 -11.88
CA ARG A 160 13.71 5.95 -12.52
C ARG A 160 12.57 5.95 -11.50
N GLN A 161 12.82 5.42 -10.31
CA GLN A 161 11.84 5.47 -9.20
C GLN A 161 11.48 6.91 -8.85
N ARG A 162 12.49 7.78 -8.69
CA ARG A 162 12.28 9.22 -8.44
C ARG A 162 11.49 9.89 -9.57
N VAL A 163 11.74 9.55 -10.84
CA VAL A 163 10.94 10.08 -11.97
C VAL A 163 9.48 9.61 -11.89
N MET A 164 9.23 8.36 -11.53
CA MET A 164 7.86 7.86 -11.35
C MET A 164 7.15 8.57 -10.18
N ILE A 165 7.84 8.77 -9.05
CA ILE A 165 7.32 9.55 -7.91
C ILE A 165 7.00 10.98 -8.35
N ALA A 166 7.92 11.63 -9.08
CA ALA A 166 7.72 12.95 -9.64
C ALA A 166 6.45 13.01 -10.49
N MET A 167 6.30 12.07 -11.42
CA MET A 167 5.14 11.96 -12.30
C MET A 167 3.82 11.86 -11.52
N ALA A 168 3.78 11.03 -10.47
CA ALA A 168 2.61 10.88 -9.61
C ALA A 168 2.25 12.16 -8.84
N LEU A 169 3.25 12.97 -8.47
CA LEU A 169 3.07 14.19 -7.67
C LEU A 169 2.85 15.46 -8.49
N LEU A 170 3.04 15.43 -9.82
CA LEU A 170 2.85 16.60 -10.71
C LEU A 170 1.52 17.30 -10.52
N CYS A 171 0.44 16.53 -10.33
CA CYS A 171 -0.90 17.07 -10.14
C CYS A 171 -1.24 17.46 -8.70
N ARG A 172 -0.31 17.24 -7.75
CA ARG A 172 -0.46 17.43 -6.29
C ARG A 172 -1.67 16.68 -5.73
N PRO A 173 -1.65 15.34 -5.79
CA PRO A 173 -2.77 14.54 -5.30
C PRO A 173 -2.91 14.66 -3.78
N LYS A 174 -4.15 14.60 -3.28
CA LYS A 174 -4.42 14.53 -1.84
C LYS A 174 -4.08 13.15 -1.26
N LEU A 175 -4.14 12.10 -2.09
CA LEU A 175 -3.77 10.73 -1.72
C LEU A 175 -2.76 10.16 -2.71
N LEU A 176 -1.62 9.70 -2.20
CA LEU A 176 -0.65 8.93 -2.93
C LEU A 176 -0.69 7.47 -2.48
N ILE A 177 -1.00 6.57 -3.40
CA ILE A 177 -0.91 5.12 -3.17
C ILE A 177 0.45 4.66 -3.68
N ALA A 178 1.25 4.04 -2.82
CA ALA A 178 2.56 3.50 -3.16
C ALA A 178 2.55 1.99 -3.00
N ASP A 179 2.49 1.25 -4.11
CA ASP A 179 2.51 -0.21 -4.09
C ASP A 179 3.93 -0.73 -4.28
N GLU A 180 4.53 -1.19 -3.18
CA GLU A 180 5.91 -1.67 -3.14
C GLU A 180 6.94 -0.71 -3.77
N PRO A 181 6.96 0.57 -3.33
CA PRO A 181 7.71 1.64 -3.99
C PRO A 181 9.24 1.52 -3.90
N THR A 182 9.75 0.52 -3.19
CA THR A 182 11.18 0.31 -3.00
C THR A 182 11.63 -1.09 -3.43
N THR A 183 10.73 -1.90 -3.99
CA THR A 183 11.07 -3.23 -4.49
C THR A 183 12.14 -3.12 -5.58
N ALA A 184 13.07 -4.09 -5.58
CA ALA A 184 14.22 -4.16 -6.49
C ALA A 184 15.24 -3.01 -6.38
N LEU A 185 15.21 -2.21 -5.30
CA LEU A 185 16.23 -1.22 -4.98
C LEU A 185 17.15 -1.76 -3.87
N ASP A 186 18.40 -1.28 -3.83
CA ASP A 186 19.29 -1.56 -2.70
C ASP A 186 18.81 -0.83 -1.43
N VAL A 187 19.23 -1.34 -0.26
CA VAL A 187 18.78 -0.83 1.05
C VAL A 187 19.07 0.67 1.25
N THR A 188 20.16 1.18 0.67
CA THR A 188 20.52 2.60 0.79
C THR A 188 19.57 3.45 -0.04
N VAL A 189 19.29 3.06 -1.28
CA VAL A 189 18.34 3.77 -2.14
C VAL A 189 16.92 3.66 -1.59
N GLN A 190 16.52 2.50 -1.05
CA GLN A 190 15.23 2.32 -0.37
C GLN A 190 15.05 3.37 0.73
N ALA A 191 16.00 3.50 1.67
CA ALA A 191 15.94 4.51 2.73
C ALA A 191 15.79 5.93 2.16
N GLN A 192 16.58 6.29 1.13
CA GLN A 192 16.48 7.61 0.50
C GLN A 192 15.14 7.88 -0.18
N ILE A 193 14.48 6.85 -0.74
CA ILE A 193 13.14 6.99 -1.34
C ILE A 193 12.09 7.17 -0.24
N MET A 194 12.24 6.47 0.88
CA MET A 194 11.34 6.60 2.02
C MET A 194 11.43 7.98 2.67
N ASP A 195 12.65 8.48 2.90
CA ASP A 195 12.89 9.86 3.37
C ASP A 195 12.27 10.88 2.40
N LEU A 196 12.45 10.67 1.10
CA LEU A 196 11.85 11.52 0.08
C LEU A 196 10.32 11.52 0.18
N LEU A 197 9.68 10.35 0.27
CA LEU A 197 8.21 10.29 0.37
C LEU A 197 7.70 11.01 1.63
N ASN A 198 8.40 10.89 2.76
CA ASN A 198 8.06 11.58 4.00
C ASN A 198 8.24 13.12 3.88
N GLU A 199 9.31 13.59 3.23
CA GLU A 199 9.51 15.01 2.93
C GLU A 199 8.37 15.55 2.04
N LEU A 200 8.06 14.85 0.95
CA LEU A 200 7.04 15.28 -0.02
C LEU A 200 5.62 15.21 0.55
N LYS A 201 5.34 14.26 1.45
CA LYS A 201 4.09 14.20 2.23
C LYS A 201 3.85 15.53 2.95
N SER A 202 4.86 16.02 3.66
CA SER A 202 4.79 17.28 4.41
C SER A 202 4.76 18.50 3.51
N GLU A 203 5.49 18.51 2.40
CA GLU A 203 5.57 19.65 1.48
C GLU A 203 4.28 19.85 0.69
N PHE A 204 3.61 18.76 0.29
CA PHE A 204 2.43 18.80 -0.56
C PHE A 204 1.10 18.58 0.16
N ASP A 205 1.12 18.40 1.49
CA ASP A 205 -0.07 18.07 2.29
C ASP A 205 -0.81 16.83 1.73
N THR A 206 -0.02 15.84 1.29
CA THR A 206 -0.50 14.59 0.71
C THR A 206 -0.59 13.53 1.80
N SER A 207 -1.64 12.69 1.75
CA SER A 207 -1.74 11.48 2.58
C SER A 207 -1.22 10.28 1.80
N ILE A 208 -0.70 9.26 2.49
CA ILE A 208 -0.06 8.11 1.84
C ILE A 208 -0.73 6.81 2.25
N ILE A 209 -1.02 5.94 1.29
CA ILE A 209 -1.22 4.51 1.53
C ILE A 209 -0.02 3.78 0.97
N MET A 210 0.71 3.09 1.84
CA MET A 210 1.89 2.34 1.47
C MET A 210 1.61 0.85 1.57
N ILE A 211 1.75 0.13 0.47
CA ILE A 211 1.74 -1.32 0.47
C ILE A 211 3.18 -1.80 0.44
N THR A 212 3.49 -2.69 1.36
CA THR A 212 4.80 -3.35 1.39
C THR A 212 4.70 -4.69 2.09
N HIS A 213 5.66 -5.57 1.79
CA HIS A 213 5.91 -6.77 2.58
C HIS A 213 7.06 -6.58 3.59
N ASP A 214 7.80 -5.46 3.49
CA ASP A 214 8.90 -5.10 4.38
C ASP A 214 8.39 -4.24 5.54
N LEU A 215 8.33 -4.84 6.74
CA LEU A 215 7.96 -4.15 7.96
C LEU A 215 9.01 -3.12 8.40
N GLY A 216 10.29 -3.27 8.04
CA GLY A 216 11.33 -2.29 8.38
C GLY A 216 11.03 -0.90 7.80
N VAL A 217 10.46 -0.85 6.59
CA VAL A 217 10.03 0.39 5.93
C VAL A 217 8.87 1.08 6.69
N VAL A 218 7.97 0.27 7.23
CA VAL A 218 6.73 0.72 7.87
C VAL A 218 7.01 1.41 9.20
N ALA A 219 7.95 0.86 9.98
CA ALA A 219 8.30 1.33 11.32
C ALA A 219 8.66 2.83 11.38
N GLY A 220 9.30 3.36 10.34
CA GLY A 220 9.78 4.75 10.31
C GLY A 220 8.91 5.71 9.47
N SER A 221 7.89 5.23 8.78
CA SER A 221 7.22 6.01 7.72
C SER A 221 5.70 5.99 7.76
N CYS A 222 5.09 5.15 8.61
CA CYS A 222 3.64 5.01 8.71
C CYS A 222 3.14 5.48 10.08
N ASP A 223 1.97 6.11 10.10
CA ASP A 223 1.27 6.47 11.35
C ASP A 223 0.46 5.28 11.86
N LYS A 224 -0.21 4.56 10.93
CA LYS A 224 -1.00 3.36 11.21
C LYS A 224 -0.61 2.20 10.33
N VAL A 225 -0.93 0.99 10.79
CA VAL A 225 -0.63 -0.26 10.08
C VAL A 225 -1.85 -1.17 10.05
N LEU A 226 -2.15 -1.70 8.88
CA LEU A 226 -3.15 -2.74 8.63
C LEU A 226 -2.42 -4.02 8.21
N VAL A 227 -2.44 -5.03 9.09
CA VAL A 227 -1.83 -6.34 8.84
C VAL A 227 -2.85 -7.25 8.15
N MET A 228 -2.60 -7.61 6.89
CA MET A 228 -3.45 -8.46 6.05
C MET A 228 -2.94 -9.90 5.96
N TYR A 229 -3.86 -10.85 6.07
CA TYR A 229 -3.61 -12.26 5.77
C TYR A 229 -4.81 -12.88 5.07
N ALA A 230 -4.56 -13.59 3.95
CA ALA A 230 -5.60 -14.28 3.18
C ALA A 230 -6.85 -13.41 2.89
N GLY A 231 -6.63 -12.16 2.49
CA GLY A 231 -7.66 -11.19 2.14
C GLY A 231 -8.34 -10.49 3.33
N ARG A 232 -7.96 -10.78 4.58
CA ARG A 232 -8.60 -10.24 5.79
C ARG A 232 -7.66 -9.38 6.62
N THR A 233 -8.21 -8.41 7.36
CA THR A 233 -7.48 -7.71 8.43
C THR A 233 -7.29 -8.64 9.62
N MET A 234 -6.04 -8.89 9.99
CA MET A 234 -5.69 -9.66 11.19
C MET A 234 -5.49 -8.74 12.39
N GLU A 235 -4.85 -7.59 12.17
CA GLU A 235 -4.59 -6.56 13.16
C GLU A 235 -4.54 -5.17 12.51
N TYR A 236 -5.02 -4.16 13.22
CA TYR A 236 -5.00 -2.75 12.82
C TYR A 236 -4.71 -1.86 14.04
N GLY A 237 -3.88 -0.85 13.89
CA GLY A 237 -3.54 0.09 14.97
C GLY A 237 -2.45 1.07 14.58
N SER A 238 -1.93 1.82 15.55
CA SER A 238 -0.74 2.66 15.35
C SER A 238 0.49 1.81 15.02
N VAL A 239 1.49 2.40 14.37
CA VAL A 239 2.75 1.71 14.09
C VAL A 239 3.41 1.19 15.38
N ASP A 240 3.46 2.02 16.42
CA ASP A 240 4.07 1.66 17.71
C ASP A 240 3.33 0.48 18.37
N ASP A 241 2.00 0.49 18.31
CA ASP A 241 1.19 -0.59 18.86
C ASP A 241 1.48 -1.94 18.19
N ILE A 242 1.58 -1.96 16.86
CA ILE A 242 1.85 -3.17 16.11
C ILE A 242 3.26 -3.66 16.36
N PHE A 243 4.26 -2.78 16.37
CA PHE A 243 5.67 -3.16 16.47
C PHE A 243 6.09 -3.57 17.89
N TYR A 244 5.59 -2.86 18.91
CA TYR A 244 6.00 -3.08 20.29
C TYR A 244 5.06 -4.00 21.06
N GLN A 245 3.78 -4.06 20.67
CA GLN A 245 2.77 -4.84 21.37
C GLN A 245 1.83 -5.56 20.38
N PRO A 246 2.34 -6.36 19.41
CA PRO A 246 1.48 -7.07 18.46
C PRO A 246 0.47 -7.94 19.22
N SER A 247 -0.77 -8.00 18.75
CA SER A 247 -1.88 -8.70 19.43
C SER A 247 -2.46 -9.86 18.63
N HIS A 248 -1.90 -10.14 17.45
CA HIS A 248 -2.25 -11.27 16.60
C HIS A 248 -1.02 -12.17 16.30
N PRO A 249 -1.14 -13.52 16.36
CA PRO A 249 0.03 -14.40 16.25
C PRO A 249 0.77 -14.29 14.92
N TYR A 250 0.02 -13.95 13.87
CA TYR A 250 0.58 -13.61 12.57
C TYR A 250 1.44 -12.34 12.57
N ALA A 251 0.96 -11.24 13.18
CA ALA A 251 1.71 -9.98 13.25
C ALA A 251 3.01 -10.17 14.06
N GLU A 252 2.92 -10.88 15.19
CA GLU A 252 4.09 -11.29 15.96
C GLU A 252 5.06 -12.14 15.15
N GLY A 253 4.55 -13.13 14.40
CA GLY A 253 5.36 -13.97 13.52
C GLY A 253 6.08 -13.18 12.44
N LEU A 254 5.41 -12.19 11.83
CA LEU A 254 6.04 -11.30 10.85
C LEU A 254 7.18 -10.49 11.48
N LEU A 255 6.97 -9.93 12.67
CA LEU A 255 7.99 -9.13 13.38
C LEU A 255 9.18 -9.98 13.85
N LYS A 256 8.93 -11.22 14.29
CA LYS A 256 9.98 -12.17 14.67
C LYS A 256 10.82 -12.64 13.49
N ALA A 257 10.25 -12.63 12.29
CA ALA A 257 10.96 -12.99 11.06
C ALA A 257 11.87 -11.87 10.52
N ILE A 258 11.81 -10.65 11.09
CA ILE A 258 12.70 -9.56 10.74
C ILE A 258 14.07 -9.81 11.39
N PRO A 259 15.17 -9.86 10.61
CA PRO A 259 16.51 -9.97 11.18
C PRO A 259 16.81 -8.79 12.10
N ARG A 260 17.25 -9.07 13.33
CA ARG A 260 17.73 -8.02 14.25
C ARG A 260 19.25 -8.10 14.40
N LEU A 261 19.89 -6.93 14.40
CA LEU A 261 21.35 -6.81 14.54
C LEU A 261 21.85 -7.15 15.95
N ASP A 262 20.95 -7.14 16.95
CA ASP A 262 21.25 -7.36 18.38
C ASP A 262 21.05 -8.81 18.84
N THR A 263 20.54 -9.70 17.97
CA THR A 263 20.33 -11.11 18.28
C THR A 263 21.45 -11.99 17.73
N GLU A 264 22.28 -12.55 18.62
CA GLU A 264 23.35 -13.52 18.33
C GLU A 264 22.82 -14.96 18.04
N GLY A 265 21.68 -15.09 17.36
CA GLY A 265 21.10 -16.38 17.03
C GLY A 265 21.49 -16.85 15.63
N ASP A 266 22.01 -18.08 15.51
CA ASP A 266 22.39 -18.68 14.22
C ASP A 266 21.19 -18.95 13.28
N VAL A 267 19.95 -18.94 13.80
CA VAL A 267 18.74 -19.30 13.06
C VAL A 267 17.68 -18.20 13.16
N LEU A 268 17.31 -17.63 12.01
CA LEU A 268 16.19 -16.68 11.91
C LEU A 268 14.87 -17.42 12.13
N PRO A 269 14.01 -16.95 13.06
CA PRO A 269 12.67 -17.50 13.23
C PRO A 269 11.87 -17.29 11.94
N THR A 270 11.21 -18.33 11.44
CA THR A 270 10.30 -18.22 10.29
C THR A 270 8.88 -18.60 10.69
N ILE A 271 7.89 -18.10 9.95
CA ILE A 271 6.51 -18.52 10.13
C ILE A 271 6.35 -19.90 9.45
N PRO A 272 6.06 -20.97 10.20
CA PRO A 272 6.00 -22.33 9.63
C PRO A 272 4.85 -22.49 8.64
N GLY A 273 4.97 -23.47 7.75
CA GLY A 273 3.94 -23.81 6.77
C GLY A 273 3.80 -22.82 5.62
N ASN A 274 2.77 -23.01 4.79
CA ASN A 274 2.49 -22.17 3.63
C ASN A 274 1.18 -21.38 3.84
N PRO A 275 1.02 -20.21 3.19
CA PRO A 275 -0.27 -19.51 3.14
C PRO A 275 -1.39 -20.41 2.58
N PRO A 276 -2.64 -20.24 3.03
CA PRO A 276 -3.76 -21.06 2.58
C PRO A 276 -4.09 -20.80 1.11
N ASN A 277 -4.68 -21.79 0.46
CA ASN A 277 -5.27 -21.59 -0.85
C ASN A 277 -6.55 -20.76 -0.73
N LEU A 278 -6.60 -19.59 -1.38
CA LEU A 278 -7.76 -18.69 -1.35
C LEU A 278 -9.03 -19.31 -1.98
N LEU A 279 -8.90 -20.31 -2.86
CA LEU A 279 -10.05 -21.08 -3.39
C LEU A 279 -10.68 -21.99 -2.32
N LYS A 280 -9.91 -22.37 -1.30
CA LYS A 280 -10.29 -23.36 -0.28
C LYS A 280 -9.86 -22.87 1.09
N LEU A 281 -10.35 -21.69 1.47
CA LEU A 281 -10.13 -21.17 2.80
C LEU A 281 -10.80 -22.08 3.85
N PRO A 282 -10.18 -22.25 5.03
CA PRO A 282 -10.83 -22.96 6.11
C PRO A 282 -12.11 -22.22 6.56
N PRO A 283 -13.09 -22.92 7.13
CA PRO A 283 -14.30 -22.30 7.64
C PRO A 283 -14.03 -21.37 8.83
N GLY A 284 -12.96 -21.64 9.57
CA GLY A 284 -12.51 -20.87 10.73
C GLY A 284 -11.55 -19.73 10.42
N CYS A 285 -10.57 -19.54 11.32
CA CYS A 285 -9.49 -18.58 11.15
C CYS A 285 -8.58 -19.00 9.98
N PRO A 286 -8.29 -18.13 9.01
CA PRO A 286 -7.42 -18.48 7.88
C PRO A 286 -5.98 -18.82 8.32
N TYR A 287 -5.55 -18.33 9.48
CA TYR A 287 -4.21 -18.56 10.03
C TYR A 287 -4.12 -19.80 10.94
N GLN A 288 -5.22 -20.55 11.13
CA GLN A 288 -5.31 -21.64 12.11
C GLN A 288 -4.19 -22.70 12.00
N GLU A 289 -3.75 -23.05 10.79
CA GLU A 289 -2.76 -24.11 10.56
C GLU A 289 -1.32 -23.69 10.91
N ARG A 290 -1.07 -22.38 10.99
CA ARG A 290 0.26 -21.78 11.27
C ARG A 290 0.31 -21.12 12.64
N CYS A 291 -0.82 -21.07 13.35
CA CYS A 291 -0.98 -20.34 14.59
C CYS A 291 -0.56 -21.18 15.79
N HIS A 292 0.43 -20.70 16.54
CA HIS A 292 0.89 -21.35 17.79
C HIS A 292 -0.10 -21.20 18.97
N ARG A 293 -1.19 -20.42 18.81
CA ARG A 293 -2.26 -20.22 19.81
C ARG A 293 -3.63 -20.70 19.29
N VAL A 294 -3.65 -21.63 18.33
CA VAL A 294 -4.88 -22.18 17.75
C VAL A 294 -5.73 -22.88 18.82
N THR A 295 -7.05 -22.77 18.69
CA THR A 295 -8.04 -23.45 19.54
C THR A 295 -9.11 -24.08 18.66
N ASP A 296 -9.96 -24.96 19.20
CA ASP A 296 -11.06 -25.61 18.44
C ASP A 296 -12.03 -24.59 17.84
N ARG A 297 -12.24 -23.46 18.52
CA ARG A 297 -13.06 -22.34 18.00
C ARG A 297 -12.45 -21.76 16.74
N CYS A 298 -11.13 -21.63 16.68
CA CYS A 298 -10.44 -21.16 15.48
C CYS A 298 -10.65 -22.07 14.28
N MET A 299 -10.98 -23.36 14.47
CA MET A 299 -11.19 -24.31 13.37
C MET A 299 -12.59 -24.26 12.77
N SER A 300 -13.57 -23.72 13.52
CA SER A 300 -14.99 -23.76 13.17
C SER A 300 -15.60 -22.38 12.92
N GLU A 301 -15.02 -21.31 13.48
CA GLU A 301 -15.53 -19.95 13.39
C GLU A 301 -14.42 -18.99 12.93
N ALA A 302 -14.73 -18.12 11.97
CA ALA A 302 -13.80 -17.08 11.56
C ALA A 302 -13.86 -15.91 12.56
N PRO A 303 -12.72 -15.48 13.14
CA PRO A 303 -12.73 -14.35 14.07
C PRO A 303 -13.12 -13.07 13.32
N ILE A 304 -14.06 -12.33 13.90
CA ILE A 304 -14.43 -10.99 13.42
C ILE A 304 -13.44 -9.94 13.91
N LEU A 305 -13.26 -8.88 13.13
CA LEU A 305 -12.42 -7.75 13.52
C LEU A 305 -13.11 -7.00 14.67
N THR A 306 -12.51 -7.03 15.87
CA THR A 306 -13.07 -6.40 17.07
C THR A 306 -12.16 -5.30 17.58
N PRO A 307 -12.72 -4.17 18.05
CA PRO A 307 -11.94 -3.12 18.69
C PRO A 307 -11.43 -3.59 20.06
N PHE A 308 -10.23 -3.17 20.41
CA PHE A 308 -9.64 -3.34 21.74
C PHE A 308 -8.66 -2.20 22.02
N GLY A 309 -8.34 -1.95 23.29
CA GLY A 309 -7.46 -0.83 23.65
C GLY A 309 -7.95 0.51 23.09
N THR A 310 -7.01 1.40 22.75
CA THR A 310 -7.29 2.70 22.14
C THR A 310 -6.99 2.65 20.65
N ASP A 311 -8.02 2.77 19.81
CA ASP A 311 -7.90 2.83 18.33
C ASP A 311 -7.19 1.61 17.69
N ARG A 312 -7.30 0.43 18.32
CA ARG A 312 -6.78 -0.84 17.79
C ARG A 312 -7.90 -1.80 17.49
N GLN A 313 -7.67 -2.68 16.52
CA GLN A 313 -8.60 -3.74 16.16
C GLN A 313 -7.84 -5.02 15.86
N ARG A 314 -8.43 -6.18 16.20
CA ARG A 314 -7.85 -7.49 15.88
C ARG A 314 -8.91 -8.54 15.58
N ALA A 315 -8.56 -9.50 14.75
CA ALA A 315 -9.38 -10.67 14.43
C ALA A 315 -8.74 -11.92 15.05
N CYS A 316 -8.86 -12.08 16.38
CA CYS A 316 -8.28 -13.21 17.11
C CYS A 316 -9.15 -13.63 18.30
N PHE A 317 -9.32 -14.94 18.51
CA PHE A 317 -9.97 -15.47 19.72
C PHE A 317 -9.04 -15.60 20.93
N SER A 318 -7.72 -15.62 20.73
CA SER A 318 -6.77 -15.76 21.83
C SER A 318 -6.80 -14.53 22.72
N ASP A 319 -6.95 -14.68 24.04
CA ASP A 319 -7.04 -13.57 24.97
C ASP A 319 -5.83 -12.61 24.86
N HIS A 320 -6.11 -11.31 24.76
CA HIS A 320 -5.09 -10.27 24.68
C HIS A 320 -4.37 -10.06 26.01
N GLU A 321 -5.06 -10.20 27.15
CA GLU A 321 -4.41 -9.99 28.46
C GLU A 321 -3.37 -11.09 28.76
N ALA A 322 -3.63 -12.30 28.25
CA ALA A 322 -2.68 -13.42 28.26
C ALA A 322 -1.53 -13.28 27.24
N TRP A 323 -1.45 -12.18 26.50
CA TRP A 323 -0.36 -11.86 25.57
C TRP A 323 0.86 -11.23 26.27
N LYS A 324 0.63 -10.51 27.37
CA LYS A 324 1.66 -9.73 28.07
C LYS A 324 2.54 -10.54 29.03
N ARG A 325 2.34 -11.85 29.14
CA ARG A 325 3.07 -12.75 30.05
C ARG A 325 4.04 -13.65 29.31
#